data_AF-A0A117KWG0-F1
#
_entry.id   AF-A0A117KWG0-F1
#
_cell.length_a   1.000
_cell.length_b   1.000
_cell.length_c   1.000
_cell.angle_alpha   90.00
_cell.angle_beta   90.00
_cell.angle_gamma   90.00
#
_symmetry.space_group_name_H-M   'P 1'
#
loop_
_entity.id
_entity.type
_entity.pdbx_description
1 polymer ?
#
loop_
_entity_poly.entity_id
_entity_poly.type
_entity_poly.pdbx_seq_one_letter_code
_entity_poly.pdbx_strand_id
1 'polypeptide(L)'
;MRFLLKLFEDMLQTTGLIHLTWGNILLIFVGIILIYLAIAKKYEPFLLLPIGFGSIVANIPETGLLDPGGLIHFFYLGVEKVIYPPLIFLGVGAMTDFGPMIANPSIMILGAFAHKWL
;
A
#
# COMPACT_ATOMS: atom_id res chain seq x y z
N MET A 1 1.18 10.52 -44.52
CA MET A 1 0.16 9.74 -43.79
C MET A 1 0.69 8.43 -43.21
N ARG A 2 1.29 7.52 -44.01
CA ARG A 2 1.76 6.20 -43.52
C ARG A 2 2.85 6.25 -42.43
N PHE A 3 3.75 7.24 -42.48
CA PHE A 3 4.77 7.44 -41.44
C PHE A 3 4.17 7.84 -40.08
N LEU A 4 3.16 8.73 -40.07
CA LEU A 4 2.44 9.10 -38.86
C LEU A 4 1.69 7.90 -38.27
N LEU A 5 1.04 7.10 -39.11
CA LEU A 5 0.36 5.88 -38.65
C LEU A 5 1.34 4.88 -38.03
N LYS A 6 2.52 4.70 -38.63
CA LYS A 6 3.58 3.84 -38.09
C LYS A 6 4.15 4.36 -36.76
N LEU A 7 4.32 5.66 -36.63
CA LEU A 7 4.72 6.30 -35.36
C LEU A 7 3.66 6.08 -34.27
N PHE A 8 2.38 6.22 -34.59
CA PHE A 8 1.30 5.96 -33.62
C PHE A 8 1.23 4.48 -33.24
N GLU A 9 1.44 3.58 -34.19
CA GLU A 9 1.48 2.13 -33.97
C GLU A 9 2.67 1.73 -33.08
N ASP A 10 3.87 2.26 -33.37
CA ASP A 10 5.07 2.06 -32.54
C ASP A 10 4.89 2.69 -31.14
N MET A 11 4.30 3.88 -31.03
CA MET A 11 3.99 4.50 -29.74
C MET A 11 3.01 3.63 -28.95
N LEU A 12 1.91 3.17 -29.56
CA LEU A 12 0.95 2.29 -28.91
C LEU A 12 1.58 0.98 -28.44
N GLN A 13 2.44 0.37 -29.26
CA GLN A 13 3.17 -0.86 -28.94
C GLN A 13 4.18 -0.68 -27.79
N THR A 14 4.79 0.51 -27.68
CA THR A 14 5.79 0.80 -26.63
C THR A 14 5.15 1.33 -25.34
N THR A 15 3.93 1.88 -25.43
CA THR A 15 3.21 2.34 -24.25
C THR A 15 2.57 1.10 -23.62
N GLY A 16 3.01 0.71 -22.41
CA GLY A 16 2.52 -0.48 -21.68
C GLY A 16 1.00 -0.62 -21.51
N LEU A 17 0.21 0.37 -21.95
CA LEU A 17 -1.25 0.35 -22.09
C LEU A 17 -1.80 -0.89 -22.82
N ILE A 18 -1.06 -1.48 -23.75
CA ILE A 18 -1.51 -2.71 -24.45
C ILE A 18 -1.49 -3.94 -23.53
N HIS A 19 -0.60 -3.96 -22.53
CA HIS A 19 -0.44 -5.07 -21.58
C HIS A 19 -1.35 -4.93 -20.34
N LEU A 20 -2.22 -3.92 -20.33
CA LEU A 20 -3.03 -3.58 -19.18
C LEU A 20 -4.18 -4.58 -19.03
N THR A 21 -4.13 -5.42 -18.01
CA THR A 21 -5.16 -6.42 -17.76
C THR A 21 -6.37 -5.80 -17.04
N TRP A 22 -7.53 -6.47 -17.14
CA TRP A 22 -8.71 -6.05 -16.39
C TRP A 22 -8.48 -6.01 -14.87
N GLY A 23 -7.63 -6.91 -14.35
CA GLY A 23 -7.26 -6.93 -12.93
C GLY A 23 -6.48 -5.68 -12.50
N ASN A 24 -5.59 -5.17 -13.36
CA ASN A 24 -4.85 -3.95 -13.08
C ASN A 24 -5.78 -2.73 -12.96
N ILE A 25 -6.76 -2.61 -13.85
CA ILE A 25 -7.76 -1.54 -13.81
C ILE A 25 -8.52 -1.56 -12.49
N LEU A 26 -8.96 -2.75 -12.06
CA LEU A 26 -9.68 -2.93 -10.80
C LEU A 26 -8.83 -2.47 -9.61
N LEU A 27 -7.58 -2.91 -9.52
CA LEU A 27 -6.70 -2.58 -8.39
C LEU A 27 -6.26 -1.11 -8.38
N ILE A 28 -6.12 -0.48 -9.55
CA ILE A 28 -5.93 0.97 -9.66
C ILE A 28 -7.16 1.70 -9.12
N PHE A 29 -8.36 1.27 -9.51
CA PHE A 29 -9.61 1.86 -9.02
C PHE A 29 -9.76 1.71 -7.51
N VAL A 30 -9.43 0.53 -6.96
CA VAL A 30 -9.38 0.31 -5.50
C VAL A 30 -8.36 1.24 -4.85
N GLY A 31 -7.17 1.39 -5.43
CA GLY A 31 -6.15 2.31 -4.92
C GLY A 31 -6.65 3.76 -4.85
N ILE A 32 -7.39 4.23 -5.86
CA ILE A 32 -8.03 5.55 -5.87
C ILE A 32 -9.06 5.68 -4.74
N ILE A 33 -9.87 4.64 -4.51
CA ILE A 33 -10.83 4.60 -3.39
C ILE A 33 -10.09 4.70 -2.06
N LEU A 34 -9.01 3.96 -1.87
CA LEU A 34 -8.23 4.01 -0.62
C LEU A 34 -7.63 5.40 -0.38
N ILE A 35 -7.11 6.05 -1.42
CA ILE A 35 -6.63 7.44 -1.34
C ILE A 35 -7.77 8.40 -0.99
N TYR A 36 -8.95 8.23 -1.59
CA TYR A 36 -10.14 9.03 -1.26
C TYR A 36 -10.54 8.86 0.22
N LEU A 37 -10.56 7.64 0.72
CA LEU A 37 -10.85 7.35 2.13
C LEU A 37 -9.81 7.97 3.08
N ALA A 38 -8.53 7.91 2.71
CA ALA A 38 -7.45 8.51 3.49
C ALA A 38 -7.55 10.04 3.58
N ILE A 39 -7.88 10.72 2.48
CA ILE A 39 -7.87 12.20 2.42
C ILE A 39 -9.23 12.79 2.82
N ALA A 40 -10.31 12.35 2.18
CA ALA A 40 -11.63 12.95 2.36
C ALA A 40 -12.31 12.48 3.65
N LYS A 41 -12.14 11.20 4.02
CA LYS A 41 -12.73 10.61 5.23
C LYS A 41 -11.76 10.52 6.40
N LYS A 42 -10.47 10.81 6.18
CA LYS A 42 -9.41 10.74 7.21
C LYS A 42 -9.34 9.39 7.93
N TYR A 43 -9.73 8.30 7.25
CA TYR A 43 -9.49 6.97 7.76
C TYR A 43 -8.00 6.67 7.66
N GLU A 44 -7.39 6.27 8.79
CA GLU A 44 -5.95 5.95 8.97
C GLU A 44 -5.03 6.53 7.89
N PRO A 45 -4.91 7.87 7.80
CA PRO A 45 -4.32 8.52 6.63
C PRO A 45 -2.85 8.14 6.43
N PHE A 46 -2.13 7.85 7.53
CA PHE A 46 -0.73 7.44 7.49
C PHE A 46 -0.51 6.07 6.84
N LEU A 47 -1.52 5.18 6.87
CA LEU A 47 -1.41 3.82 6.36
C LEU A 47 -2.14 3.66 5.01
N LEU A 48 -3.38 4.16 4.91
CA LEU A 48 -4.21 4.02 3.72
C LEU A 48 -3.68 4.80 2.51
N LEU A 49 -3.06 5.97 2.73
CA LEU A 49 -2.54 6.77 1.63
C LEU A 49 -1.34 6.09 0.92
N PRO A 50 -0.29 5.62 1.64
CA PRO A 50 0.79 4.84 1.01
C PRO A 50 0.31 3.54 0.36
N ILE A 51 -0.66 2.83 0.98
CA ILE A 51 -1.21 1.59 0.42
C ILE A 51 -1.95 1.88 -0.89
N GLY A 52 -2.80 2.91 -0.91
CA GLY A 52 -3.53 3.31 -2.12
C GLY A 52 -2.58 3.72 -3.25
N PHE A 53 -1.56 4.51 -2.94
CA PHE A 53 -0.52 4.90 -3.91
C PHE A 53 0.26 3.69 -4.43
N GLY A 54 0.71 2.80 -3.52
CA GLY A 54 1.41 1.56 -3.88
C GLY A 54 0.56 0.66 -4.77
N SER A 55 -0.73 0.52 -4.48
CA SER A 55 -1.67 -0.26 -5.30
C SER A 55 -1.80 0.29 -6.72
N ILE A 56 -1.82 1.62 -6.90
CA ILE A 56 -1.87 2.23 -8.22
C ILE A 56 -0.57 1.95 -8.97
N VAL A 57 0.57 2.30 -8.38
CA VAL A 57 1.89 2.20 -9.03
C VAL A 57 2.24 0.75 -9.37
N ALA A 58 1.96 -0.19 -8.47
CA ALA A 58 2.23 -1.61 -8.67
C ALA A 58 1.41 -2.25 -9.80
N ASN A 59 0.29 -1.63 -10.19
CA ASN A 59 -0.61 -2.14 -11.22
C ASN A 59 -0.45 -1.44 -12.57
N ILE A 60 0.53 -0.54 -12.73
CA ILE A 60 0.86 0.03 -14.04
C ILE A 60 1.82 -0.95 -14.75
N PRO A 61 1.41 -1.53 -15.90
CA PRO A 61 2.22 -2.53 -16.62
C PRO A 61 3.49 -1.91 -17.22
N GLU A 62 4.50 -2.76 -17.45
CA GLU A 62 5.75 -2.43 -18.15
C GLU A 62 6.55 -1.25 -17.54
N THR A 63 6.44 -1.04 -16.23
CA THR A 63 7.17 0.04 -15.53
C THR A 63 8.54 -0.37 -14.99
N GLY A 64 8.81 -1.68 -14.86
CA GLY A 64 10.03 -2.20 -14.24
C GLY A 64 10.19 -1.87 -12.74
N LEU A 65 9.17 -1.29 -12.10
CA LEU A 65 9.26 -0.79 -10.73
C LEU A 65 9.26 -1.89 -9.67
N LEU A 66 8.61 -3.02 -9.98
CA LEU A 66 8.48 -4.18 -9.12
C LEU A 66 9.52 -5.27 -9.41
N ASP A 67 10.20 -5.18 -10.54
CA ASP A 67 11.21 -6.15 -10.95
C ASP A 67 12.41 -6.14 -9.99
N PRO A 68 13.19 -7.22 -9.91
CA PRO A 68 14.40 -7.25 -9.10
C PRO A 68 15.33 -6.07 -9.44
N GLY A 69 15.54 -5.17 -8.48
CA GLY A 69 16.30 -3.92 -8.66
C GLY A 69 15.47 -2.67 -8.96
N GLY A 70 14.15 -2.80 -9.12
CA GLY A 70 13.21 -1.70 -9.22
C GLY A 70 13.02 -0.95 -7.90
N LEU A 71 12.65 0.33 -7.98
CA LEU A 71 12.50 1.18 -6.79
C LEU A 71 11.47 0.62 -5.80
N ILE A 72 10.31 0.17 -6.29
CA ILE A 72 9.23 -0.36 -5.43
C ILE A 72 9.60 -1.74 -4.88
N HIS A 73 10.36 -2.54 -5.64
CA HIS A 73 10.92 -3.80 -5.16
C HIS A 73 11.80 -3.59 -3.91
N PHE A 74 12.65 -2.56 -3.88
CA PHE A 74 13.48 -2.26 -2.70
C PHE A 74 12.65 -1.93 -1.44
N PHE A 75 11.54 -1.21 -1.59
CA PHE A 75 10.61 -1.00 -0.48
C PHE A 75 9.92 -2.31 -0.07
N TYR A 76 9.53 -3.14 -1.02
CA TYR A 76 8.90 -4.43 -0.74
C TYR A 76 9.82 -5.38 0.05
N LEU A 77 11.14 -5.35 -0.18
CA LEU A 77 12.11 -6.14 0.58
C LEU A 77 12.05 -5.89 2.10
N GLY A 78 11.69 -4.68 2.53
CA GLY A 78 11.52 -4.37 3.95
C GLY A 78 10.30 -5.06 4.58
N VAL A 79 9.27 -5.34 3.78
CA VAL A 79 8.11 -6.15 4.17
C VAL A 79 8.45 -7.63 4.13
N GLU A 80 9.07 -8.10 3.03
CA GLU A 80 9.44 -9.51 2.83
C GLU A 80 10.42 -10.00 3.91
N LYS A 81 11.40 -9.17 4.28
CA LYS A 81 12.35 -9.47 5.37
C LYS A 81 11.78 -9.20 6.76
N VAL A 82 10.50 -8.83 6.85
CA VAL A 82 9.80 -8.54 8.11
C VAL A 82 10.55 -7.48 8.94
N ILE A 83 11.13 -6.47 8.27
CA ILE A 83 11.86 -5.38 8.93
C ILE A 83 10.86 -4.27 9.33
N TYR A 84 9.94 -3.92 8.43
CA TYR A 84 8.98 -2.85 8.70
C TYR A 84 7.95 -3.18 9.79
N PRO A 85 7.35 -4.39 9.85
CA PRO A 85 6.34 -4.66 10.88
C PRO A 85 6.86 -4.53 12.33
N PRO A 86 8.03 -5.09 12.71
CA PRO A 86 8.58 -4.90 14.04
C PRO A 86 8.96 -3.44 14.34
N LEU A 87 9.48 -2.70 13.34
CA LEU A 87 9.80 -1.28 13.51
C LEU A 87 8.55 -0.43 13.74
N ILE A 88 7.47 -0.70 13.01
CA ILE A 88 6.18 -0.03 13.20
C ILE A 88 5.63 -0.35 14.59
N PHE A 89 5.64 -1.61 15.01
CA PHE A 89 5.17 -2.00 16.35
C PHE A 89 6.04 -1.44 17.48
N LEU A 90 7.35 -1.33 17.28
CA LEU A 90 8.23 -0.64 18.21
C LEU A 90 7.83 0.84 18.36
N GLY A 91 7.56 1.52 17.25
CA GLY A 91 7.07 2.90 17.25
C GLY A 91 5.73 3.06 17.97
N VAL A 92 4.75 2.20 17.68
CA VAL A 92 3.44 2.21 18.36
C VAL A 92 3.59 1.94 19.85
N GLY A 93 4.43 0.97 20.23
CA GLY A 93 4.73 0.66 21.63
C GLY A 93 5.39 1.83 22.36
N ALA A 94 6.30 2.55 21.70
CA ALA A 94 6.95 3.74 22.26
C ALA A 94 6.00 4.93 22.44
N MET A 95 4.95 5.03 21.63
CA MET A 95 3.90 6.06 21.74
C MET A 95 2.78 5.69 22.71
N THR A 96 2.74 4.45 23.20
CA THR A 96 1.66 3.97 24.08
C THR A 96 1.92 4.39 25.53
N ASP A 97 0.95 5.06 26.14
CA ASP A 97 0.99 5.39 27.57
C ASP A 97 0.47 4.22 28.43
N PHE A 98 1.35 3.67 29.27
CA PHE A 98 1.02 2.58 30.19
C PHE A 98 0.47 3.05 31.54
N GLY A 99 0.46 4.37 31.83
CA GLY A 99 -0.02 4.94 33.09
C GLY A 99 -1.44 4.46 33.48
N PRO A 100 -2.45 4.54 32.59
CA PRO A 100 -3.79 4.03 32.87
C PRO A 100 -3.83 2.51 33.12
N MET A 101 -2.98 1.75 32.44
CA MET A 101 -2.90 0.29 32.56
C MET A 101 -2.26 -0.14 33.89
N ILE A 102 -1.24 0.59 34.36
CA ILE A 102 -0.57 0.36 35.64
C ILE A 102 -1.47 0.79 36.81
N ALA A 103 -2.20 1.89 36.65
CA ALA A 103 -3.10 2.41 37.69
C ALA A 103 -4.32 1.50 37.95
N ASN A 104 -4.83 0.79 36.94
CA ASN A 104 -5.91 -0.19 37.11
C ASN A 104 -5.65 -1.47 36.29
N PRO A 105 -5.01 -2.49 36.88
CA PRO A 105 -4.67 -3.75 36.20
C PRO A 105 -5.89 -4.51 35.64
N SER A 106 -7.10 -4.24 36.12
CA SER A 106 -8.32 -4.86 35.60
C SER A 106 -8.58 -4.49 34.12
N ILE A 107 -8.06 -3.35 33.65
CA ILE A 107 -8.13 -2.94 32.24
C ILE A 107 -7.33 -3.91 31.35
N MET A 108 -6.22 -4.45 31.85
CA MET A 108 -5.43 -5.47 31.15
C MET A 108 -6.26 -6.76 30.92
N ILE A 109 -7.08 -7.15 31.90
CA ILE A 109 -7.97 -8.31 31.79
C ILE A 109 -9.06 -8.08 30.73
N LEU A 110 -9.65 -6.88 30.69
CA LEU A 110 -10.60 -6.51 29.63
C LEU A 110 -9.97 -6.60 28.23
N GLY A 111 -8.72 -6.16 28.08
CA GLY A 111 -7.95 -6.31 26.83
C GLY A 111 -7.75 -7.78 26.43
N ALA A 112 -7.43 -8.65 27.39
CA ALA A 112 -7.31 -10.09 27.14
C ALA A 112 -8.64 -10.73 26.67
N PHE A 113 -9.77 -10.27 27.21
CA PHE A 113 -11.08 -10.71 26.72
C PHE A 113 -11.41 -10.16 25.34
N ALA A 114 -11.08 -8.89 25.04
CA ALA A 114 -11.29 -8.31 23.72
C ALA A 114 -10.58 -9.12 22.61
N HIS A 115 -9.39 -9.65 22.89
CA HIS A 115 -8.68 -10.53 21.95
C HIS A 115 -9.38 -11.89 21.74
N LYS A 116 -10.12 -12.39 22.74
CA LYS A 116 -10.81 -13.68 22.71
C LYS A 116 -12.23 -13.64 22.11
N TRP A 117 -12.72 -12.45 21.74
CA TRP A 117 -14.04 -12.24 21.11
C TRP A 117 -13.96 -12.09 19.57
N LEU A 118 -12.76 -12.13 18.99
CA LEU A 118 -12.49 -12.33 17.56
C LEU A 118 -12.31 -13.83 17.27
#